data_AF-A0A7Y7ICJ3-F1
#
_entry.id   AF-A0A7Y7ICJ3-F1
#
_cell.length_a   1.000
_cell.length_b   1.000
_cell.length_c   1.000
_cell.angle_alpha   90.00
_cell.angle_beta   90.00
_cell.angle_gamma   90.00
#
_symmetry.space_group_name_H-M   'P 1'
#
loop_
_entity.id
_entity.type
_entity.pdbx_description
1 polymer ?
#
loop_
_entity_poly.entity_id
_entity_poly.type
_entity_poly.pdbx_seq_one_letter_code
_entity_poly.pdbx_strand_id
1 'polypeptide(L)'
;MAHEIAVNTLGEALAAYELRFNAKIVPFAGNPDDLHLAEPKYFTFQGSGQDTSILVDIHIHRDGKEICPRQDLNFRLLAGDLVELGPLIC
;
A
#
# COMPACT_ATOMS: atom_id res chain seq x y z
N MET A 1 2.59 -18.59 7.92
CA MET A 1 1.13 -18.75 8.11
C MET A 1 0.45 -17.51 7.56
N ALA A 2 -0.26 -17.63 6.45
CA ALA A 2 -1.10 -16.54 5.93
C ALA A 2 -2.40 -16.54 6.71
N HIS A 3 -2.84 -15.37 7.15
CA HIS A 3 -4.10 -15.20 7.87
C HIS A 3 -4.94 -14.19 7.10
N GLU A 4 -6.15 -14.61 6.72
CA GLU A 4 -7.13 -13.75 6.09
C GLU A 4 -7.66 -12.75 7.11
N ILE A 5 -7.59 -11.46 6.78
CA ILE A 5 -8.22 -10.39 7.55
C ILE A 5 -9.43 -9.95 6.74
N ALA A 6 -10.64 -10.04 7.32
CA ALA A 6 -11.86 -9.59 6.67
C ALA A 6 -11.93 -8.07 6.69
N VAL A 7 -11.50 -7.45 5.59
CA VAL A 7 -11.55 -6.00 5.33
C VAL A 7 -12.32 -5.73 4.03
N ASN A 8 -12.97 -4.58 3.96
CA ASN A 8 -13.78 -4.17 2.81
C ASN A 8 -13.07 -3.15 1.92
N THR A 9 -12.08 -2.44 2.46
CA THR A 9 -11.36 -1.37 1.76
C THR A 9 -9.85 -1.50 1.88
N LEU A 10 -9.13 -0.87 0.95
CA LEU A 10 -7.68 -0.76 1.03
C LEU A 10 -7.23 -0.11 2.35
N GLY A 11 -7.87 0.98 2.79
CA GLY A 11 -7.54 1.64 4.04
C GLY A 11 -7.66 0.73 5.26
N GLU A 12 -8.70 -0.10 5.32
CA GLU A 12 -8.85 -1.11 6.37
C GLU A 12 -7.75 -2.18 6.30
N ALA A 13 -7.36 -2.62 5.09
CA ALA A 13 -6.27 -3.56 4.89
C ALA A 13 -4.94 -3.01 5.40
N LEU A 14 -4.63 -1.76 5.07
CA LEU A 14 -3.39 -1.09 5.49
C LEU A 14 -3.38 -0.88 7.00
N ALA A 15 -4.49 -0.40 7.59
CA ALA A 15 -4.58 -0.25 9.05
C ALA A 15 -4.38 -1.58 9.78
N ALA A 16 -4.95 -2.68 9.26
CA ALA A 16 -4.75 -4.00 9.83
C ALA A 16 -3.28 -4.48 9.69
N TYR A 17 -2.63 -4.15 8.58
CA TYR A 17 -1.21 -4.43 8.37
C TYR A 17 -0.33 -3.63 9.35
N GLU A 18 -0.56 -2.32 9.48
CA GLU A 18 0.15 -1.43 10.40
C GLU A 18 0.10 -1.96 11.84
N LEU A 19 -1.11 -2.30 12.32
CA LEU A 19 -1.31 -2.85 13.66
C LEU A 19 -0.60 -4.19 13.86
N ARG A 20 -0.64 -5.07 12.86
CA ARG A 20 -0.08 -6.42 12.95
C ARG A 20 1.45 -6.40 12.96
N PHE A 21 2.06 -5.56 12.13
CA PHE A 21 3.50 -5.55 11.92
C PHE A 21 4.20 -4.39 12.64
N ASN A 22 3.46 -3.59 13.42
CA ASN A 22 3.95 -2.37 14.06
C ASN A 22 4.67 -1.48 13.04
N ALA A 23 4.05 -1.32 11.88
CA ALA A 23 4.54 -0.53 10.76
C ALA A 23 3.65 0.70 10.56
N LYS A 24 4.12 1.63 9.74
CA LYS A 24 3.37 2.82 9.34
C LYS A 24 3.37 2.98 7.83
N ILE A 25 2.19 3.19 7.25
CA ILE A 25 1.94 3.35 5.82
C ILE A 25 1.12 4.64 5.65
N VAL A 26 1.70 5.68 5.07
CA VAL A 26 0.99 6.95 4.85
C VAL A 26 1.08 7.42 3.40
N PRO A 27 0.03 8.05 2.85
CA PRO A 27 0.06 8.60 1.50
C PRO A 27 1.22 9.58 1.31
N PHE A 28 1.96 9.43 0.21
CA PHE A 28 3.02 10.36 -0.17
C PHE A 28 2.45 11.45 -1.08
N ALA A 29 2.56 12.72 -0.69
CA ALA A 29 1.97 13.83 -1.44
C ALA A 29 2.54 14.04 -2.86
N GLY A 30 3.63 13.33 -3.19
CA GLY A 30 4.39 13.52 -4.41
C GLY A 30 5.59 14.45 -4.18
N ASN A 31 6.48 14.50 -5.18
CA ASN A 31 7.60 15.42 -5.23
C ASN A 31 7.53 16.22 -6.54
N PRO A 32 7.25 17.54 -6.50
CA PRO A 32 7.15 18.35 -7.71
C PRO A 32 8.49 18.48 -8.47
N ASP A 33 9.61 18.24 -7.79
CA ASP A 33 10.95 18.31 -8.39
C ASP A 33 11.37 17.01 -9.09
N ASP A 34 10.58 15.93 -8.94
CA ASP A 34 10.81 14.65 -9.61
C ASP A 34 9.57 14.25 -10.44
N LEU A 35 9.72 14.33 -11.76
CA LEU A 35 8.65 14.00 -12.72
C LEU A 35 8.06 12.58 -12.53
N HIS A 36 8.83 11.63 -11.99
CA HIS A 36 8.35 10.26 -11.74
C HIS A 36 7.58 10.14 -10.42
N LEU A 37 7.75 11.11 -9.52
CA LEU A 37 7.09 11.18 -8.22
C LEU A 37 6.11 12.36 -8.13
N ALA A 38 5.86 13.08 -9.24
CA ALA A 38 5.05 14.29 -9.25
C ALA A 38 3.57 14.01 -8.94
N GLU A 39 3.08 12.80 -9.23
CA GLU A 39 1.70 12.40 -8.95
C GLU A 39 1.55 11.67 -7.61
N PRO A 40 0.43 11.89 -6.88
CA PRO A 40 0.12 11.19 -5.64
C PRO A 40 -0.29 9.73 -5.93
N LYS A 41 0.72 8.88 -6.09
CA LYS A 41 0.59 7.43 -6.31
C LYS A 41 1.12 6.62 -5.15
N TYR A 42 2.27 7.02 -4.61
CA TYR A 42 3.07 6.20 -3.70
C TYR A 42 2.68 6.37 -2.24
N PHE A 43 3.21 5.50 -1.39
CA PHE A 43 3.10 5.61 0.06
C PHE A 43 4.50 5.63 0.67
N THR A 44 4.64 6.26 1.84
CA THR A 44 5.81 6.02 2.66
C THR A 44 5.53 4.85 3.60
N PHE A 45 6.45 3.89 3.63
CA PHE A 45 6.45 2.75 4.52
C PHE A 45 7.57 2.90 5.54
N GLN A 46 7.25 2.72 6.82
CA GLN A 46 8.20 2.64 7.91
C GLN A 46 7.96 1.36 8.69
N GLY A 47 8.93 0.45 8.70
CA GLY A 47 8.86 -0.80 9.45
C GLY A 47 9.09 -0.61 10.95
N SER A 48 8.69 -1.60 11.74
CA SER A 48 8.94 -1.62 13.19
C SER A 48 10.44 -1.52 13.48
N GLY A 49 10.84 -0.51 14.28
CA GLY A 49 12.23 -0.29 14.67
C GLY A 49 13.14 0.25 13.57
N GLN A 50 12.58 0.72 12.45
CA GLN A 50 13.34 1.40 11.40
C GLN A 50 13.23 2.92 11.57
N ASP A 51 14.38 3.60 11.58
CA ASP A 51 14.44 5.06 11.62
C ASP A 51 14.26 5.70 10.24
N THR A 52 14.32 4.89 9.18
CA THR A 52 14.14 5.32 7.80
C THR A 52 12.80 4.87 7.26
N SER A 53 12.22 5.69 6.39
CA SER A 53 11.05 5.32 5.58
C SER A 53 11.49 5.12 4.13
N ILE A 54 10.78 4.24 3.43
CA ILE A 54 10.96 3.99 2.00
C ILE A 54 9.67 4.32 1.25
N LEU A 55 9.80 4.66 -0.03
CA LEU A 55 8.64 4.78 -0.91
C LEU A 55 8.25 3.39 -1.41
N VAL A 56 6.95 3.10 -1.32
CA VAL A 56 6.35 1.87 -1.80
C VAL A 56 5.18 2.18 -2.72
N ASP A 57 4.94 1.26 -3.64
CA ASP A 57 3.72 1.20 -4.44
C ASP A 57 2.84 0.08 -3.91
N ILE A 58 1.53 0.23 -4.11
CA ILE A 58 0.54 -0.73 -3.63
C ILE A 58 -0.26 -1.23 -4.82
N HIS A 59 -0.25 -2.54 -5.00
CA HIS A 59 -1.00 -3.22 -6.05
C HIS A 59 -1.96 -4.25 -5.46
N ILE A 60 -3.07 -4.45 -6.15
CA ILE A 60 -4.06 -5.46 -5.82
C ILE A 60 -4.04 -6.50 -6.93
N HIS A 61 -3.77 -7.75 -6.58
CA HIS A 61 -3.85 -8.87 -7.50
C HIS A 61 -5.21 -9.55 -7.35
N ARG A 62 -5.98 -9.56 -8.44
CA ARG A 62 -7.32 -10.15 -8.53
C ARG A 62 -7.43 -10.96 -9.81
N ASP A 63 -7.72 -12.25 -9.68
CA ASP A 63 -7.89 -13.17 -10.81
C ASP A 63 -6.72 -13.12 -11.83
N GLY A 64 -5.49 -13.00 -11.32
CA GLY A 64 -4.27 -12.90 -12.13
C GLY A 64 -4.05 -11.54 -12.80
N LYS A 65 -4.88 -10.53 -12.49
CA LYS A 65 -4.70 -9.15 -12.94
C LYS A 65 -4.15 -8.30 -11.82
N GLU A 66 -3.27 -7.38 -12.18
CA GLU A 66 -2.79 -6.33 -11.30
C GLU A 66 -3.68 -5.09 -11.45
N ILE A 67 -4.06 -4.50 -10.31
CA ILE A 67 -4.85 -3.29 -10.22
C ILE A 67 -4.06 -2.31 -9.35
N CYS A 68 -3.78 -1.12 -9.88
CA CYS A 68 -3.17 -0.03 -9.11
C CYS A 68 -4.29 0.87 -8.55
N PRO A 69 -4.65 0.76 -7.25
CA PRO A 69 -5.58 1.68 -6.61
C PRO A 69 -4.99 3.07 -6.38
N ARG A 70 -3.68 3.25 -6.63
CA ARG A 70 -2.92 4.45 -6.23
C ARG A 70 -3.15 4.71 -4.74
N GLN A 71 -3.53 5.94 -4.37
CA GLN A 71 -3.84 6.32 -2.99
C GLN A 71 -5.34 6.23 -2.64
N ASP A 72 -6.17 5.54 -3.42
CA ASP A 72 -7.58 5.37 -3.09
C ASP A 72 -7.78 4.39 -1.92
N LEU A 73 -7.74 4.92 -0.69
CA LEU A 73 -7.99 4.15 0.53
C LEU A 73 -9.42 3.59 0.61
N ASN A 74 -10.36 4.14 -0.16
CA ASN A 74 -11.73 3.63 -0.22
C ASN A 74 -11.89 2.54 -1.29
N PHE A 75 -10.82 2.18 -2.01
CA PHE A 75 -10.85 1.14 -3.02
C PHE A 75 -11.39 -0.15 -2.41
N ARG A 76 -12.45 -0.68 -3.01
CA ARG A 76 -13.16 -1.85 -2.50
C ARG A 76 -12.39 -3.13 -2.80
N LEU A 77 -12.01 -3.84 -1.74
CA LEU A 77 -11.44 -5.16 -1.82
C LEU A 77 -12.55 -6.22 -1.97
N LEU A 78 -12.28 -7.22 -2.77
CA LEU A 78 -13.11 -8.41 -2.95
C LEU A 78 -12.44 -9.60 -2.28
N ALA A 79 -13.25 -10.61 -1.95
CA ALA A 79 -12.72 -11.85 -1.41
C ALA A 79 -11.75 -12.49 -2.43
N GLY A 80 -10.57 -12.89 -1.97
CA GLY A 80 -9.51 -13.44 -2.81
C GLY A 80 -8.52 -12.42 -3.37
N ASP A 81 -8.74 -11.12 -3.13
CA ASP A 81 -7.74 -10.10 -3.46
C ASP A 81 -6.47 -10.28 -2.63
N LEU A 82 -5.32 -10.12 -3.29
CA LEU A 82 -4.03 -10.01 -2.62
C LEU A 82 -3.53 -8.57 -2.72
N VAL A 83 -3.30 -7.93 -1.58
CA VAL A 83 -2.68 -6.60 -1.50
C VAL A 83 -1.17 -6.79 -1.40
N GLU A 84 -0.43 -6.30 -2.38
CA GLU A 84 1.02 -6.30 -2.41
C GLU A 84 1.55 -4.91 -2.08
N LEU A 85 2.50 -4.84 -1.14
CA LEU A 85 3.34 -3.68 -0.88
C LEU A 85 4.73 -3.96 -1.47
N GLY A 86 5.12 -3.21 -2.50
CA GLY A 86 6.40 -3.38 -3.18
C GLY A 86 7.24 -2.09 -3.18
N PRO A 87 8.59 -2.19 -3.19
CA PRO A 87 9.43 -1.02 -3.48
C PRO A 87 9.09 -0.45 -4.87
N LEU A 88 9.46 0.80 -5.12
CA LEU A 88 9.33 1.49 -6.42
C LEU A 88 9.95 0.68 -7.57
N ILE A 89 9.24 -0.30 -8.10
CA ILE A 89 9.59 -1.05 -9.30
C ILE A 89 8.36 -1.00 -10.19
N CYS A 90 8.28 0.06 -10.99
CA CYS A 90 7.52 0.08 -12.22
C CYS A 90 8.37 0.78 -13.28
#